data_AF-A0A956MLV3-F1
#
_entry.id   AF-A0A956MLV3-F1
#
_cell.length_a   1.000
_cell.length_b   1.000
_cell.length_c   1.000
_cell.angle_alpha   90.00
_cell.angle_beta   90.00
_cell.angle_gamma   90.00
#
_symmetry.space_group_name_H-M   'P 1'
#
loop_
_entity.id
_entity.type
_entity.pdbx_description
1 polymer ?
#
loop_
_entity_poly.entity_id
_entity_poly.type
_entity_poly.pdbx_seq_one_letter_code
_entity_poly.pdbx_strand_id
1 'polypeptide(L)'
;MRRAVPTRPRPLTRPLLGAVVLLFQGACAPPPPADAAAASAQAAPRLGYEWTEDEVWDAVTAVRAGRDLNPARWPGGARVAVLLSFDVDNETVQGLRTGDPTVGSLSQGEYGARVALPRIVELLDRHQIPASFFIPAWSMRISPQMKDVIQRSGRHEIAIHGWIHELNTTLDADTEERLLQQALDYYTELLGERPVGYRAPSWNFSPNTLSILRRLGFLYDSSLMADERPYELVQDGEPTGLVELPVEWILDDAPLFNPRGNSFAPPRDVMQIWIDEFDKAWEEGTTFTLTMHPHISGHRSRIVALEGLIDHIRSKPGVWWGTHREAVEWSMEQAGMAPVGVAAPAP
;
A
#
# COMPACT_ATOMS: atom_id res chain seq x y z
N MET A 1 64.61 41.86 3.17
CA MET A 1 65.29 42.00 4.48
C MET A 1 64.50 42.95 5.38
N ARG A 2 63.73 42.40 6.32
CA ARG A 2 63.49 42.88 7.71
C ARG A 2 62.64 41.80 8.41
N ARG A 3 63.11 41.38 9.58
CA ARG A 3 62.68 40.21 10.37
C ARG A 3 61.74 40.64 11.52
N ALA A 4 61.01 39.62 12.02
CA ALA A 4 60.39 39.45 13.35
C ALA A 4 59.10 40.27 13.60
N VAL A 5 58.07 39.77 14.30
CA VAL A 5 58.05 38.97 15.55
C VAL A 5 56.83 38.02 15.60
N PRO A 6 56.92 36.81 16.21
CA PRO A 6 55.80 35.88 16.38
C PRO A 6 55.07 36.10 17.71
N THR A 7 53.73 36.14 17.69
CA THR A 7 52.89 36.18 18.90
C THR A 7 52.48 34.77 19.34
N ARG A 8 52.81 34.44 20.60
CA ARG A 8 52.48 33.17 21.29
C ARG A 8 50.96 32.99 21.50
N PRO A 9 50.46 31.74 21.57
CA PRO A 9 49.06 31.46 21.87
C PRO A 9 48.74 31.67 23.37
N ARG A 10 47.56 32.22 23.66
CA ARG A 10 47.00 32.32 25.01
C ARG A 10 46.29 31.00 25.39
N PRO A 11 46.33 30.59 26.67
CA PRO A 11 45.74 29.33 27.12
C PRO A 11 44.21 29.42 27.23
N LEU A 12 43.54 28.35 26.81
CA LEU A 12 42.11 28.12 27.03
C LEU A 12 41.88 27.76 28.50
N THR A 13 41.34 28.70 29.27
CA THR A 13 40.78 28.43 30.60
C THR A 13 39.39 27.82 30.46
N ARG A 14 39.25 26.54 30.85
CA ARG A 14 37.97 25.85 31.06
C ARG A 14 37.21 26.51 32.21
N PRO A 15 35.92 26.86 32.09
CA PRO A 15 35.09 27.13 33.25
C PRO A 15 34.65 25.79 33.87
N LEU A 16 34.85 25.66 35.19
CA LEU A 16 34.28 24.60 36.00
C LEU A 16 32.75 24.72 36.00
N LEU A 17 32.05 23.66 35.59
CA LEU A 17 30.64 23.47 35.93
C LEU A 17 30.54 23.21 37.44
N GLY A 18 29.96 24.14 38.18
CA GLY A 18 29.53 23.89 39.56
C GLY A 18 28.30 22.97 39.55
N ALA A 19 28.44 21.79 40.15
CA ALA A 19 27.34 20.88 40.40
C ALA A 19 26.40 21.48 41.46
N VAL A 20 25.18 21.82 41.06
CA VAL A 20 24.09 22.13 41.99
C VAL A 20 23.55 20.79 42.51
N VAL A 21 23.91 20.44 43.74
CA VAL A 21 23.31 19.33 44.49
C VAL A 21 21.96 19.79 45.01
N LEU A 22 20.88 19.41 44.33
CA LEU A 22 19.51 19.50 44.84
C LEU A 22 19.29 18.36 45.85
N LEU A 23 19.34 18.69 47.14
CA LEU A 23 18.91 17.81 48.22
C LEU A 23 17.39 17.66 48.19
N PHE A 24 16.89 16.61 47.54
CA PHE A 24 15.53 16.11 47.76
C PHE A 24 15.50 15.35 49.08
N GLN A 25 14.80 15.90 50.08
CA GLN A 25 14.39 15.12 51.24
C GLN A 25 13.30 14.13 50.80
N GLY A 26 13.70 12.87 50.59
CA GLY A 26 12.78 11.76 50.43
C GLY A 26 12.14 11.40 51.77
N ALA A 27 10.86 11.69 51.91
CA ALA A 27 10.04 11.06 52.94
C ALA A 27 9.85 9.58 52.56
N CYS A 28 10.26 8.68 53.45
CA CYS A 28 10.03 7.23 53.32
C CYS A 28 8.52 6.95 53.42
N ALA A 29 7.86 6.68 52.29
CA ALA A 29 6.62 5.93 52.28
C ALA A 29 6.96 4.42 52.32
N PRO A 30 6.25 3.60 53.11
CA PRO A 30 6.46 2.15 53.09
C PRO A 30 6.11 1.58 51.71
N PRO A 31 6.79 0.53 51.23
CA PRO A 31 6.44 -0.12 49.99
C PRO A 31 5.00 -0.67 50.07
N PRO A 32 4.22 -0.60 48.97
CA PRO A 32 2.90 -1.22 48.94
C PRO A 32 3.02 -2.73 49.21
N PRO A 33 1.98 -3.36 49.80
CA PRO A 33 1.98 -4.80 50.08
C PRO A 33 2.18 -5.61 48.81
N ALA A 34 2.93 -6.71 48.93
CA ALA A 34 3.43 -7.56 47.84
C ALA A 34 2.37 -8.40 47.10
N ASP A 35 1.10 -7.99 47.09
CA ASP A 35 -0.02 -8.76 46.52
C ASP A 35 -0.81 -7.99 45.45
N ALA A 36 -0.14 -7.13 44.68
CA ALA A 36 -0.77 -6.42 43.55
C ALA A 36 0.08 -6.47 42.26
N ALA A 37 0.65 -7.64 41.95
CA ALA A 37 1.35 -7.87 40.68
C ALA A 37 1.09 -9.29 40.16
N ALA A 38 -0.20 -9.67 40.04
CA ALA A 38 -0.60 -10.73 39.12
C ALA A 38 -1.13 -10.08 37.84
N ALA A 39 -0.26 -9.32 37.15
CA ALA A 39 -0.45 -9.12 35.72
C ALA A 39 -0.26 -10.50 35.10
N SER A 40 -1.27 -11.01 34.39
CA SER A 40 -1.15 -12.26 33.66
C SER A 40 0.03 -12.13 32.70
N ALA A 41 1.16 -12.76 33.03
CA ALA A 41 2.26 -12.91 32.10
C ALA A 41 1.71 -13.73 30.93
N GLN A 42 1.34 -13.05 29.85
CA GLN A 42 0.99 -13.72 28.60
C GLN A 42 2.23 -14.51 28.22
N ALA A 43 2.09 -15.84 28.17
CA ALA A 43 3.19 -16.73 27.82
C ALA A 43 3.81 -16.22 26.52
N ALA A 44 5.15 -16.20 26.45
CA ALA A 44 5.83 -15.82 25.22
C ALA A 44 5.29 -16.69 24.06
N PRO A 45 5.04 -16.12 22.88
CA PRO A 45 4.50 -16.88 21.76
C PRO A 45 5.44 -18.04 21.41
N ARG A 46 4.88 -19.24 21.21
CA ARG A 46 5.63 -20.41 20.73
C ARG A 46 6.26 -20.07 19.39
N LEU A 47 7.56 -20.27 19.29
CA LEU A 47 8.29 -20.01 18.05
C LEU A 47 8.02 -21.13 17.04
N GLY A 48 8.13 -20.83 15.73
CA GLY A 48 7.73 -21.77 14.67
C GLY A 48 8.44 -23.13 14.70
N TYR A 49 9.66 -23.22 15.26
CA TYR A 49 10.36 -24.51 15.42
C TYR A 49 9.76 -25.41 16.51
N GLU A 50 8.84 -24.87 17.31
CA GLU A 50 8.08 -25.60 18.35
C GLU A 50 6.72 -26.07 17.84
N TRP A 51 6.35 -25.70 16.61
CA TRP A 51 5.07 -26.06 16.01
C TRP A 51 5.08 -27.52 15.54
N THR A 52 3.93 -28.16 15.61
CA THR A 52 3.65 -29.44 14.96
C THR A 52 3.58 -29.25 13.44
N GLU A 53 3.67 -30.36 12.69
CA GLU A 53 3.51 -30.32 11.24
C GLU A 53 2.13 -29.76 10.84
N ASP A 54 1.06 -30.15 11.55
CA ASP A 54 -0.30 -29.66 11.31
C ASP A 54 -0.41 -28.14 11.56
N GLU A 55 0.19 -27.62 12.66
CA GLU A 55 0.21 -26.17 12.94
C GLU A 55 0.94 -25.38 11.83
N VAL A 56 1.99 -25.95 11.24
CA VAL A 56 2.67 -25.35 10.09
C VAL A 56 1.78 -25.39 8.85
N TRP A 57 1.14 -26.53 8.57
CA TRP A 57 0.24 -26.66 7.42
C TRP A 57 -0.95 -25.73 7.52
N ASP A 58 -1.64 -25.68 8.66
CA ASP A 58 -2.77 -24.77 8.91
C ASP A 58 -2.38 -23.31 8.65
N ALA A 59 -1.21 -22.88 9.15
CA ALA A 59 -0.74 -21.52 8.95
C ALA A 59 -0.47 -21.20 7.48
N VAL A 60 0.09 -22.15 6.73
CA VAL A 60 0.42 -21.91 5.32
C VAL A 60 -0.73 -22.16 4.37
N THR A 61 -1.76 -22.94 4.72
CA THR A 61 -2.91 -23.19 3.84
C THR A 61 -4.01 -22.15 4.00
N ALA A 62 -3.94 -21.30 5.01
CA ALA A 62 -4.91 -20.23 5.26
C ALA A 62 -5.17 -19.38 4.00
N VAL A 63 -4.11 -18.95 3.29
CA VAL A 63 -4.19 -18.28 1.99
C VAL A 63 -3.00 -18.66 1.12
N ARG A 64 -3.24 -19.11 -0.11
CA ARG A 64 -2.20 -19.46 -1.08
C ARG A 64 -2.54 -19.03 -2.50
N ALA A 65 -1.50 -18.94 -3.33
CA ALA A 65 -1.66 -18.90 -4.76
C ALA A 65 -2.17 -20.25 -5.29
N GLY A 66 -3.23 -20.18 -6.09
CA GLY A 66 -3.82 -21.29 -6.81
C GLY A 66 -3.38 -21.34 -8.26
N ARG A 67 -4.34 -21.51 -9.17
CA ARG A 67 -4.06 -21.59 -10.60
C ARG A 67 -3.54 -20.27 -11.14
N ASP A 68 -2.59 -20.35 -12.06
CA ASP A 68 -2.14 -19.25 -12.91
C ASP A 68 -3.30 -18.81 -13.82
N LEU A 69 -3.56 -17.50 -13.84
CA LEU A 69 -4.58 -16.83 -14.64
C LEU A 69 -3.97 -15.84 -15.64
N ASN A 70 -2.67 -15.88 -15.86
CA ASN A 70 -2.02 -15.10 -16.91
C ASN A 70 -2.49 -15.58 -18.28
N PRO A 71 -3.10 -14.70 -19.10
CA PRO A 71 -3.60 -15.09 -20.40
C PRO A 71 -2.43 -15.33 -21.37
N ALA A 72 -2.66 -16.14 -22.39
CA ALA A 72 -1.66 -16.31 -23.45
C ALA A 72 -1.36 -14.98 -24.16
N ARG A 73 -2.37 -14.10 -24.30
CA ARG A 73 -2.24 -12.73 -24.81
C ARG A 73 -3.20 -11.80 -24.09
N TRP A 74 -2.75 -10.58 -23.87
CA TRP A 74 -3.56 -9.48 -23.38
C TRP A 74 -4.43 -8.89 -24.50
N PRO A 75 -5.41 -8.01 -24.20
CA PRO A 75 -6.28 -7.40 -25.19
C PRO A 75 -5.52 -6.85 -26.40
N GLY A 76 -6.09 -7.03 -27.59
CA GLY A 76 -5.45 -6.64 -28.86
C GLY A 76 -4.25 -7.50 -29.26
N GLY A 77 -4.06 -8.67 -28.62
CA GLY A 77 -2.92 -9.55 -28.89
C GLY A 77 -1.62 -9.07 -28.24
N ALA A 78 -1.72 -8.17 -27.26
CA ALA A 78 -0.57 -7.64 -26.54
C ALA A 78 0.16 -8.75 -25.75
N ARG A 79 1.46 -8.53 -25.55
CA ARG A 79 2.35 -9.45 -24.87
C ARG A 79 2.37 -9.22 -23.37
N VAL A 80 2.30 -7.97 -22.92
CA VAL A 80 2.39 -7.57 -21.51
C VAL A 80 1.24 -6.61 -21.18
N ALA A 81 0.72 -6.72 -19.97
CA ALA A 81 -0.20 -5.74 -19.39
C ALA A 81 0.57 -4.80 -18.47
N VAL A 82 0.36 -3.49 -18.62
CA VAL A 82 0.90 -2.47 -17.73
C VAL A 82 -0.23 -1.90 -16.90
N LEU A 83 -0.16 -2.13 -15.59
CA LEU A 83 -1.19 -1.83 -14.60
C LEU A 83 -0.62 -0.80 -13.62
N LEU A 84 -0.84 0.49 -13.92
CA LEU A 84 -0.47 1.56 -13.01
C LEU A 84 -1.55 1.73 -11.95
N SER A 85 -1.13 1.78 -10.68
CA SER A 85 -2.04 2.00 -9.56
C SER A 85 -1.54 3.05 -8.58
N PHE A 86 -2.49 3.64 -7.87
CA PHE A 86 -2.22 4.69 -6.89
C PHE A 86 -2.98 4.46 -5.58
N ASP A 87 -2.25 4.35 -4.49
CA ASP A 87 -2.80 4.28 -3.14
C ASP A 87 -2.92 5.73 -2.61
N VAL A 88 -4.17 6.22 -2.56
CA VAL A 88 -4.52 7.63 -2.32
C VAL A 88 -4.79 7.88 -0.83
N ASP A 89 -3.79 7.62 0.00
CA ASP A 89 -3.94 7.60 1.45
C ASP A 89 -4.17 8.98 2.05
N ASN A 90 -3.43 9.97 1.57
CA ASN A 90 -3.46 11.35 2.05
C ASN A 90 -3.36 11.44 3.59
N GLU A 91 -4.36 12.01 4.26
CA GLU A 91 -4.37 12.24 5.70
C GLU A 91 -4.50 10.96 6.54
N THR A 92 -4.98 9.84 5.97
CA THR A 92 -5.24 8.62 6.75
C THR A 92 -3.96 8.02 7.33
N VAL A 93 -2.87 8.05 6.57
CA VAL A 93 -1.52 7.64 7.00
C VAL A 93 -0.77 8.71 7.80
N GLN A 94 -1.37 9.88 8.02
CA GLN A 94 -0.77 11.05 8.67
C GLN A 94 -1.28 11.28 10.11
N GLY A 95 -1.50 10.17 10.81
CA GLY A 95 -1.92 10.15 12.22
C GLY A 95 -3.39 9.81 12.43
N LEU A 96 -4.26 9.91 11.41
CA LEU A 96 -5.68 9.55 11.56
C LEU A 96 -5.87 8.07 11.87
N ARG A 97 -5.20 7.16 11.13
CA ARG A 97 -5.32 5.71 11.36
C ARG A 97 -4.85 5.27 12.75
N THR A 98 -3.97 6.03 13.39
CA THR A 98 -3.43 5.74 14.73
C THR A 98 -4.05 6.59 15.84
N GLY A 99 -4.96 7.52 15.51
CA GLY A 99 -5.57 8.42 16.49
C GLY A 99 -4.65 9.51 17.04
N ASP A 100 -3.55 9.82 16.37
CA ASP A 100 -2.57 10.85 16.80
C ASP A 100 -2.26 11.86 15.67
N PRO A 101 -3.26 12.63 15.20
CA PRO A 101 -3.04 13.60 14.13
C PRO A 101 -2.33 14.86 14.65
N THR A 102 -1.38 15.38 13.85
CA THR A 102 -0.79 16.72 14.07
C THR A 102 -1.10 17.64 12.89
N VAL A 103 -1.10 18.95 13.10
CA VAL A 103 -1.33 19.94 12.03
C VAL A 103 -0.32 19.76 10.88
N GLY A 104 0.95 19.50 11.22
CA GLY A 104 2.01 19.31 10.23
C GLY A 104 1.83 18.05 9.39
N SER A 105 1.53 16.91 10.02
CA SER A 105 1.31 15.64 9.31
C SER A 105 0.06 15.70 8.43
N LEU A 106 -1.06 16.24 8.95
CA LEU A 106 -2.28 16.38 8.16
C LEU A 106 -2.08 17.28 6.94
N SER A 107 -1.34 18.39 7.08
CA SER A 107 -0.99 19.25 5.93
C SER A 107 -0.12 18.52 4.89
N GLN A 108 0.75 17.60 5.33
CA GLN A 108 1.48 16.73 4.41
C GLN A 108 0.55 15.77 3.65
N GLY A 109 -0.47 15.22 4.32
CA GLY A 109 -1.49 14.39 3.69
C GLY A 109 -2.31 15.16 2.65
N GLU A 110 -2.73 16.38 3.00
CA GLU A 110 -3.51 17.27 2.12
C GLU A 110 -2.80 17.53 0.79
N TYR A 111 -1.46 17.59 0.77
CA TYR A 111 -0.67 17.72 -0.47
C TYR A 111 -1.02 16.65 -1.51
N GLY A 112 -1.25 15.41 -1.04
CA GLY A 112 -1.64 14.27 -1.87
C GLY A 112 -2.89 14.56 -2.70
N ALA A 113 -3.98 14.92 -2.02
CA ALA A 113 -5.25 15.28 -2.65
C ALA A 113 -5.18 16.58 -3.46
N ARG A 114 -4.57 17.62 -2.88
CA ARG A 114 -4.65 19.00 -3.37
C ARG A 114 -3.76 19.27 -4.58
N VAL A 115 -2.57 18.69 -4.62
CA VAL A 115 -1.51 19.07 -5.58
C VAL A 115 -1.02 17.88 -6.38
N ALA A 116 -0.76 16.75 -5.71
CA ALA A 116 -0.12 15.61 -6.35
C ALA A 116 -1.08 14.80 -7.23
N LEU A 117 -2.27 14.46 -6.72
CA LEU A 117 -3.25 13.66 -7.46
C LEU A 117 -3.65 14.34 -8.79
N PRO A 118 -4.03 15.64 -8.83
CA PRO A 118 -4.32 16.30 -10.11
C PRO A 118 -3.15 16.28 -11.09
N ARG A 119 -1.90 16.42 -10.61
CA ARG A 119 -0.70 16.36 -11.44
C ARG A 119 -0.51 14.98 -12.08
N ILE A 120 -0.69 13.92 -11.29
CA ILE A 120 -0.59 12.54 -11.76
C ILE A 120 -1.69 12.26 -12.78
N VAL A 121 -2.95 12.57 -12.46
CA VAL A 121 -4.08 12.33 -13.35
C VAL A 121 -3.92 13.11 -14.66
N GLU A 122 -3.45 14.35 -14.62
CA GLU A 122 -3.15 15.12 -15.84
C GLU A 122 -2.07 14.46 -16.72
N LEU A 123 -1.02 13.90 -16.11
CA LEU A 123 0.01 13.16 -16.85
C LEU A 123 -0.59 11.92 -17.51
N LEU A 124 -1.34 11.11 -16.76
CA LEU A 124 -1.97 9.90 -17.30
C LEU A 124 -2.98 10.22 -18.42
N ASP A 125 -3.83 11.23 -18.21
CA ASP A 125 -4.81 11.71 -19.19
C ASP A 125 -4.14 12.17 -20.49
N ARG A 126 -3.04 12.92 -20.38
CA ARG A 126 -2.27 13.41 -21.54
C ARG A 126 -1.74 12.25 -22.40
N HIS A 127 -1.36 11.16 -21.75
CA HIS A 127 -0.88 9.95 -22.42
C HIS A 127 -2.01 8.94 -22.71
N GLN A 128 -3.25 9.22 -22.31
CA GLN A 128 -4.40 8.31 -22.42
C GLN A 128 -4.16 6.95 -21.73
N ILE A 129 -3.52 6.96 -20.55
CA ILE A 129 -3.21 5.75 -19.78
C ILE A 129 -4.29 5.50 -18.72
N PRO A 130 -5.04 4.38 -18.78
CA PRO A 130 -5.89 3.96 -17.68
C PRO A 130 -5.08 3.62 -16.42
N ALA A 131 -5.69 3.77 -15.24
CA ALA A 131 -5.06 3.46 -13.96
C ALA A 131 -6.12 3.16 -12.90
N SER A 132 -5.74 2.42 -11.86
CA SER A 132 -6.62 2.11 -10.72
C SER A 132 -6.19 2.90 -9.49
N PHE A 133 -7.15 3.59 -8.86
CA PHE A 133 -6.93 4.36 -7.64
C PHE A 133 -7.56 3.61 -6.46
N PHE A 134 -6.72 3.11 -5.55
CA PHE A 134 -7.13 2.48 -4.32
C PHE A 134 -7.21 3.55 -3.24
N ILE A 135 -8.41 3.81 -2.71
CA ILE A 135 -8.64 5.00 -1.87
C ILE A 135 -9.32 4.59 -0.56
N PRO A 136 -8.73 4.89 0.62
CA PRO A 136 -9.45 4.72 1.87
C PRO A 136 -10.68 5.61 1.88
N ALA A 137 -11.81 5.10 2.37
CA ALA A 137 -13.07 5.85 2.35
C ALA A 137 -12.94 7.23 3.01
N TRP A 138 -12.19 7.35 4.11
CA TRP A 138 -11.93 8.63 4.76
C TRP A 138 -11.11 9.60 3.91
N SER A 139 -10.15 9.13 3.13
CA SER A 139 -9.37 9.98 2.22
C SER A 139 -10.30 10.64 1.18
N MET A 140 -11.23 9.87 0.60
CA MET A 140 -12.25 10.39 -0.31
C MET A 140 -13.24 11.32 0.40
N ARG A 141 -13.68 11.00 1.62
CA ARG A 141 -14.62 11.84 2.39
C ARG A 141 -14.04 13.19 2.78
N ILE A 142 -12.74 13.25 3.09
CA ILE A 142 -12.05 14.49 3.43
C ILE A 142 -11.89 15.38 2.20
N SER A 143 -11.57 14.77 1.04
CA SER A 143 -11.33 15.48 -0.22
C SER A 143 -12.23 14.94 -1.36
N PRO A 144 -13.55 15.16 -1.32
CA PRO A 144 -14.49 14.58 -2.30
C PRO A 144 -14.26 15.06 -3.74
N GLN A 145 -13.63 16.22 -3.92
CA GLN A 145 -13.24 16.73 -5.23
C GLN A 145 -12.27 15.79 -6.00
N MET A 146 -11.60 14.86 -5.30
CA MET A 146 -10.74 13.87 -5.95
C MET A 146 -11.52 12.98 -6.91
N LYS A 147 -12.79 12.67 -6.61
CA LYS A 147 -13.67 11.90 -7.49
C LYS A 147 -13.73 12.56 -8.88
N ASP A 148 -14.03 13.85 -8.93
CA ASP A 148 -14.17 14.58 -10.19
C ASP A 148 -12.85 14.62 -10.96
N VAL A 149 -11.72 14.77 -10.26
CA VAL A 149 -10.39 14.72 -10.86
C VAL A 149 -10.16 13.36 -11.55
N ILE A 150 -10.37 12.27 -10.82
CA ILE A 150 -10.11 10.90 -11.30
C ILE A 150 -11.10 10.51 -12.40
N GLN A 151 -12.39 10.83 -12.26
CA GLN A 151 -13.41 10.35 -13.20
C GLN A 151 -13.56 11.23 -14.45
N ARG A 152 -12.94 12.41 -14.50
CA ARG A 152 -13.08 13.37 -15.62
C ARG A 152 -12.86 12.77 -17.00
N SER A 153 -11.89 11.87 -17.16
CA SER A 153 -11.59 11.24 -18.45
C SER A 153 -12.38 9.97 -18.73
N GLY A 154 -13.04 9.41 -17.72
CA GLY A 154 -13.80 8.16 -17.79
C GLY A 154 -12.94 6.90 -17.97
N ARG A 155 -11.60 6.98 -17.80
CA ARG A 155 -10.68 5.84 -18.00
C ARG A 155 -10.17 5.20 -16.72
N HIS A 156 -10.31 5.91 -15.59
CA HIS A 156 -9.70 5.50 -14.34
C HIS A 156 -10.69 4.70 -13.50
N GLU A 157 -10.17 3.69 -12.82
CA GLU A 157 -10.91 2.92 -11.83
C GLU A 157 -10.75 3.53 -10.44
N ILE A 158 -11.81 3.50 -9.64
CA ILE A 158 -11.77 3.71 -8.19
C ILE A 158 -12.06 2.37 -7.51
N ALA A 159 -11.11 1.91 -6.68
CA ALA A 159 -11.14 0.67 -5.92
C ALA A 159 -10.98 0.95 -4.41
N ILE A 160 -11.29 -0.05 -3.58
CA ILE A 160 -11.37 0.11 -2.13
C ILE A 160 -10.02 -0.15 -1.47
N HIS A 161 -9.61 0.76 -0.58
CA HIS A 161 -8.39 0.65 0.22
C HIS A 161 -8.69 0.79 1.72
N GLY A 162 -9.68 0.02 2.18
CA GLY A 162 -10.18 0.06 3.56
C GLY A 162 -10.99 1.32 3.89
N TRP A 163 -11.30 1.47 5.17
CA TRP A 163 -12.09 2.59 5.69
C TRP A 163 -11.24 3.82 5.98
N ILE A 164 -10.18 3.64 6.76
CA ILE A 164 -9.32 4.72 7.27
C ILE A 164 -7.83 4.39 7.16
N HIS A 165 -7.48 3.44 6.29
CA HIS A 165 -6.14 2.89 6.22
C HIS A 165 -5.75 2.17 7.54
N GLU A 166 -6.64 1.31 8.02
CA GLU A 166 -6.47 0.48 9.22
C GLU A 166 -5.29 -0.50 9.16
N LEU A 167 -4.86 -1.02 10.30
CA LEU A 167 -3.86 -2.09 10.37
C LEU A 167 -4.58 -3.44 10.48
N ASN A 168 -5.04 -4.02 9.36
CA ASN A 168 -5.93 -5.18 9.37
C ASN A 168 -5.43 -6.37 10.20
N THR A 169 -4.13 -6.73 10.18
CA THR A 169 -3.57 -7.82 11.03
C THR A 169 -3.68 -7.59 12.53
N THR A 170 -4.05 -6.40 12.98
CA THR A 170 -4.30 -6.07 14.39
C THR A 170 -5.78 -6.03 14.77
N LEU A 171 -6.67 -6.19 13.78
CA LEU A 171 -8.11 -6.16 13.98
C LEU A 171 -8.66 -7.58 14.22
N ASP A 172 -9.71 -7.66 15.02
CA ASP A 172 -10.59 -8.84 14.99
C ASP A 172 -11.44 -8.88 13.70
N ALA A 173 -11.94 -10.07 13.38
CA ALA A 173 -12.67 -10.33 12.14
C ALA A 173 -13.93 -9.46 11.98
N ASP A 174 -14.71 -9.30 13.06
CA ASP A 174 -15.96 -8.53 13.05
C ASP A 174 -15.69 -7.04 12.78
N THR A 175 -14.62 -6.50 13.37
CA THR A 175 -14.18 -5.12 13.17
C THR A 175 -13.69 -4.90 11.75
N GLU A 176 -12.84 -5.79 11.23
CA GLU A 176 -12.33 -5.70 9.86
C GLU A 176 -13.47 -5.76 8.84
N GLU A 177 -14.40 -6.71 9.00
CA GLU A 177 -15.56 -6.84 8.12
C GLU A 177 -16.45 -5.60 8.15
N ARG A 178 -16.77 -5.10 9.35
CA ARG A 178 -17.60 -3.90 9.48
C ARG A 178 -16.97 -2.70 8.80
N LEU A 179 -15.66 -2.49 8.97
CA LEU A 179 -14.95 -1.36 8.35
C LEU A 179 -14.94 -1.49 6.81
N LEU A 180 -14.70 -2.69 6.29
CA LEU A 180 -14.70 -2.92 4.85
C LEU A 180 -16.09 -2.78 4.24
N GLN A 181 -17.13 -3.31 4.89
CA GLN A 181 -18.53 -3.11 4.48
C GLN A 181 -18.90 -1.62 4.48
N GLN A 182 -18.48 -0.85 5.49
CA GLN A 182 -18.72 0.60 5.53
C GLN A 182 -18.06 1.35 4.36
N ALA A 183 -16.82 0.98 4.01
CA ALA A 183 -16.13 1.56 2.85
C ALA A 183 -16.85 1.22 1.55
N LEU A 184 -17.28 -0.03 1.41
CA LEU A 184 -17.98 -0.55 0.25
C LEU A 184 -19.35 0.09 0.03
N ASP A 185 -20.15 0.25 1.08
CA ASP A 185 -21.44 0.94 1.02
C ASP A 185 -21.25 2.40 0.60
N TYR A 186 -20.28 3.08 1.22
CA TYR A 186 -19.94 4.46 0.89
C TYR A 186 -19.57 4.62 -0.58
N TYR A 187 -18.69 3.77 -1.12
CA TYR A 187 -18.30 3.87 -2.53
C TYR A 187 -19.41 3.45 -3.48
N THR A 188 -20.23 2.46 -3.12
CA THR A 188 -21.39 2.05 -3.94
C THR A 188 -22.37 3.22 -4.11
N GLU A 189 -22.66 3.94 -3.02
CA GLU A 189 -23.48 5.16 -3.06
C GLU A 189 -22.80 6.28 -3.86
N LEU A 190 -21.51 6.53 -3.60
CA LEU A 190 -20.77 7.62 -4.22
C LEU A 190 -20.62 7.46 -5.75
N LEU A 191 -20.35 6.25 -6.21
CA LEU A 191 -20.04 5.96 -7.61
C LEU A 191 -21.29 5.59 -8.42
N GLY A 192 -22.38 5.18 -7.76
CA GLY A 192 -23.58 4.64 -8.41
C GLY A 192 -23.39 3.22 -8.97
N GLU A 193 -22.18 2.68 -8.85
CA GLU A 193 -21.83 1.30 -9.15
C GLU A 193 -20.98 0.75 -8.00
N ARG A 194 -21.05 -0.56 -7.81
CA ARG A 194 -20.30 -1.25 -6.76
C ARG A 194 -18.84 -1.45 -7.19
N PRO A 195 -17.84 -0.97 -6.43
CA PRO A 195 -16.45 -1.34 -6.68
C PRO A 195 -16.24 -2.85 -6.54
N VAL A 196 -15.38 -3.40 -7.39
CA VAL A 196 -15.08 -4.84 -7.40
C VAL A 196 -13.64 -5.17 -6.97
N GLY A 197 -12.81 -4.15 -6.81
CA GLY A 197 -11.42 -4.27 -6.42
C GLY A 197 -11.15 -3.86 -4.98
N TYR A 198 -10.28 -4.62 -4.32
CA TYR A 198 -9.76 -4.31 -3.00
C TYR A 198 -8.22 -4.34 -3.00
N ARG A 199 -7.63 -3.53 -2.12
CA ARG A 199 -6.24 -3.64 -1.70
C ARG A 199 -6.18 -3.36 -0.21
N ALA A 200 -5.54 -4.24 0.56
CA ALA A 200 -5.36 -4.05 2.00
C ALA A 200 -4.45 -2.84 2.27
N PRO A 201 -4.84 -1.95 3.20
CA PRO A 201 -3.96 -0.89 3.68
C PRO A 201 -2.58 -1.40 4.11
N SER A 202 -1.50 -0.76 3.65
CA SER A 202 -0.11 -1.23 3.85
C SER A 202 0.14 -2.69 3.41
N TRP A 203 -0.70 -3.24 2.52
CA TRP A 203 -0.73 -4.66 2.16
C TRP A 203 -0.81 -5.59 3.37
N ASN A 204 -1.40 -5.10 4.44
CA ASN A 204 -1.41 -5.77 5.73
C ASN A 204 -2.51 -6.85 5.76
N PHE A 205 -2.44 -7.82 4.86
CA PHE A 205 -3.46 -8.85 4.68
C PHE A 205 -3.59 -9.72 5.94
N SER A 206 -4.78 -9.74 6.55
CA SER A 206 -5.05 -10.49 7.78
C SER A 206 -5.50 -11.93 7.47
N PRO A 207 -5.45 -12.84 8.46
CA PRO A 207 -6.06 -14.17 8.31
C PRO A 207 -7.56 -14.15 7.99
N ASN A 208 -8.25 -13.04 8.27
CA ASN A 208 -9.69 -12.89 8.04
C ASN A 208 -10.01 -12.25 6.68
N THR A 209 -9.07 -11.50 6.10
CA THR A 209 -9.31 -10.64 4.93
C THR A 209 -9.92 -11.42 3.77
N LEU A 210 -9.34 -12.57 3.38
CA LEU A 210 -9.84 -13.34 2.24
C LEU A 210 -11.29 -13.80 2.43
N SER A 211 -11.63 -14.33 3.60
CA SER A 211 -13.00 -14.74 3.94
C SER A 211 -13.98 -13.58 3.82
N ILE A 212 -13.57 -12.40 4.28
CA ILE A 212 -14.38 -11.18 4.21
C ILE A 212 -14.57 -10.76 2.74
N LEU A 213 -13.50 -10.72 1.94
CA LEU A 213 -13.59 -10.38 0.51
C LEU A 213 -14.53 -11.30 -0.26
N ARG A 214 -14.48 -12.61 0.02
CA ARG A 214 -15.38 -13.61 -0.57
C ARG A 214 -16.84 -13.33 -0.21
N ARG A 215 -17.13 -13.11 1.07
CA ARG A 215 -18.49 -12.87 1.56
C ARG A 215 -19.08 -11.58 1.00
N LEU A 216 -18.23 -10.55 0.89
CA LEU A 216 -18.58 -9.27 0.29
C LEU A 216 -18.63 -9.37 -1.25
N GLY A 217 -18.14 -10.43 -1.88
CA GLY A 217 -18.24 -10.59 -3.34
C GLY A 217 -17.38 -9.57 -4.10
N PHE A 218 -16.15 -9.34 -3.64
CA PHE A 218 -15.13 -8.70 -4.48
C PHE A 218 -14.76 -9.61 -5.66
N LEU A 219 -14.23 -9.03 -6.73
CA LEU A 219 -13.71 -9.76 -7.89
C LEU A 219 -12.22 -10.04 -7.73
N TYR A 220 -11.48 -9.09 -7.14
CA TYR A 220 -10.04 -9.22 -6.97
C TYR A 220 -9.49 -8.53 -5.73
N ASP A 221 -8.33 -9.03 -5.31
CA ASP A 221 -7.40 -8.39 -4.38
C ASP A 221 -6.08 -8.03 -5.10
N SER A 222 -5.33 -7.09 -4.52
CA SER A 222 -4.00 -6.72 -4.98
C SER A 222 -3.12 -6.34 -3.78
N SER A 223 -2.88 -7.32 -2.90
CA SER A 223 -2.17 -7.14 -1.62
C SER A 223 -1.11 -8.20 -1.35
N LEU A 224 -1.06 -9.28 -2.15
CA LEU A 224 -0.21 -10.44 -1.93
C LEU A 224 0.86 -10.56 -3.04
N MET A 225 1.93 -11.28 -2.75
CA MET A 225 3.19 -11.23 -3.53
C MET A 225 3.65 -12.60 -4.02
N ALA A 226 2.73 -13.56 -4.16
CA ALA A 226 3.12 -14.95 -4.41
C ALA A 226 3.56 -15.23 -5.86
N ASP A 227 3.36 -14.30 -6.79
CA ASP A 227 3.69 -14.43 -8.21
C ASP A 227 3.86 -13.04 -8.87
N GLU A 228 4.24 -13.00 -10.14
CA GLU A 228 4.25 -11.80 -11.02
C GLU A 228 3.12 -11.87 -12.08
N ARG A 229 2.32 -12.93 -12.01
CA ARG A 229 1.17 -13.26 -12.86
C ARG A 229 -0.13 -13.16 -12.06
N PRO A 230 -1.27 -12.80 -12.68
CA PRO A 230 -2.56 -12.96 -12.01
C PRO A 230 -2.79 -14.43 -11.64
N TYR A 231 -3.33 -14.69 -10.46
CA TYR A 231 -3.64 -16.05 -10.01
C TYR A 231 -4.93 -16.10 -9.20
N GLU A 232 -5.55 -17.28 -9.12
CA GLU A 232 -6.71 -17.47 -8.25
C GLU A 232 -6.26 -17.67 -6.80
N LEU A 233 -6.89 -16.96 -5.87
CA LEU A 233 -6.66 -17.18 -4.44
C LEU A 233 -7.28 -18.49 -3.97
N VAL A 234 -6.53 -19.24 -3.17
CA VAL A 234 -6.96 -20.48 -2.53
C VAL A 234 -6.99 -20.26 -1.02
N GLN A 235 -8.07 -20.70 -0.39
CA GLN A 235 -8.26 -20.64 1.06
C GLN A 235 -8.51 -22.05 1.59
N ASP A 236 -7.68 -22.50 2.53
CA ASP A 236 -7.77 -23.83 3.14
C ASP A 236 -7.78 -24.96 2.09
N GLY A 237 -7.00 -24.78 1.02
CA GLY A 237 -6.90 -25.73 -0.10
C GLY A 237 -8.02 -25.61 -1.16
N GLU A 238 -9.04 -24.78 -0.93
CA GLU A 238 -10.17 -24.61 -1.85
C GLU A 238 -10.07 -23.33 -2.69
N PRO A 239 -10.27 -23.41 -4.02
CA PRO A 239 -10.33 -22.24 -4.89
C PRO A 239 -11.45 -21.28 -4.45
N THR A 240 -11.12 -19.99 -4.40
CA THR A 240 -12.06 -18.99 -3.86
C THR A 240 -12.92 -18.31 -4.91
N GLY A 241 -12.55 -18.35 -6.19
CA GLY A 241 -13.14 -17.54 -7.25
C GLY A 241 -12.70 -16.06 -7.25
N LEU A 242 -11.77 -15.67 -6.38
CA LEU A 242 -11.14 -14.35 -6.35
C LEU A 242 -9.80 -14.37 -7.07
N VAL A 243 -9.52 -13.32 -7.84
CA VAL A 243 -8.22 -13.14 -8.49
C VAL A 243 -7.32 -12.27 -7.63
N GLU A 244 -6.06 -12.65 -7.51
CA GLU A 244 -5.00 -11.75 -7.05
C GLU A 244 -4.30 -11.12 -8.24
N LEU A 245 -4.15 -9.79 -8.22
CA LEU A 245 -3.15 -9.09 -9.01
C LEU A 245 -1.95 -8.76 -8.11
N PRO A 246 -0.87 -9.53 -8.20
CA PRO A 246 0.16 -9.45 -7.18
C PRO A 246 0.88 -8.11 -7.18
N VAL A 247 1.22 -7.67 -5.97
CA VAL A 247 2.08 -6.52 -5.69
C VAL A 247 3.49 -7.00 -5.33
N GLU A 248 4.47 -6.11 -5.33
CA GLU A 248 5.82 -6.39 -4.87
C GLU A 248 6.46 -5.10 -4.32
N TRP A 249 7.25 -5.20 -3.25
CA TRP A 249 7.88 -4.03 -2.61
C TRP A 249 8.88 -3.32 -3.54
N ILE A 250 9.47 -4.02 -4.52
CA ILE A 250 10.33 -3.38 -5.54
C ILE A 250 9.52 -2.56 -6.55
N LEU A 251 8.23 -2.84 -6.69
CA LEU A 251 7.27 -2.10 -7.51
C LEU A 251 6.35 -1.21 -6.66
N ASP A 252 6.86 -0.74 -5.51
CA ASP A 252 6.24 0.28 -4.69
C ASP A 252 7.18 1.48 -4.52
N ASP A 253 6.63 2.68 -4.72
CA ASP A 253 7.35 3.93 -4.56
C ASP A 253 7.71 4.24 -3.09
N ALA A 254 6.93 3.75 -2.11
CA ALA A 254 7.09 4.05 -0.70
C ALA A 254 8.40 3.49 -0.10
N PRO A 255 8.73 2.19 -0.22
CA PRO A 255 10.00 1.67 0.28
C PRO A 255 11.20 2.23 -0.48
N LEU A 256 11.07 2.48 -1.80
CA LEU A 256 12.16 2.98 -2.63
C LEU A 256 12.48 4.46 -2.37
N PHE A 257 11.47 5.32 -2.31
CA PHE A 257 11.67 6.75 -1.99
C PHE A 257 11.83 7.03 -0.50
N ASN A 258 11.49 6.05 0.34
CA ASN A 258 11.61 6.07 1.79
C ASN A 258 11.20 7.42 2.41
N PRO A 259 9.94 7.86 2.24
CA PRO A 259 9.50 9.20 2.61
C PRO A 259 9.60 9.50 4.11
N ARG A 260 9.78 8.46 4.95
CA ARG A 260 9.91 8.56 6.42
C ARG A 260 11.33 8.32 6.92
N GLY A 261 12.27 7.93 6.06
CA GLY A 261 13.60 7.52 6.47
C GLY A 261 14.69 8.61 6.33
N ASN A 262 15.93 8.20 6.60
CA ASN A 262 17.11 9.07 6.62
C ASN A 262 17.82 9.19 5.25
N SER A 263 17.25 8.64 4.18
CA SER A 263 17.84 8.66 2.84
C SER A 263 16.76 8.83 1.78
N PHE A 264 17.00 9.71 0.81
CA PHE A 264 16.12 9.93 -0.34
C PHE A 264 16.77 9.29 -1.56
N ALA A 265 16.13 8.27 -2.14
CA ALA A 265 16.61 7.67 -3.38
C ALA A 265 16.53 8.67 -4.55
N PRO A 266 17.58 8.77 -5.40
CA PRO A 266 17.51 9.55 -6.63
C PRO A 266 16.38 9.01 -7.52
N PRO A 267 15.43 9.86 -7.97
CA PRO A 267 14.29 9.40 -8.78
C PRO A 267 14.66 8.66 -10.07
N ARG A 268 15.83 8.96 -10.65
CA ARG A 268 16.31 8.25 -11.85
C ARG A 268 16.80 6.84 -11.55
N ASP A 269 17.27 6.58 -10.34
CA ASP A 269 17.69 5.24 -9.93
C ASP A 269 16.45 4.37 -9.70
N VAL A 270 15.43 4.94 -9.04
CA VAL A 270 14.11 4.29 -8.89
C VAL A 270 13.47 4.01 -10.25
N MET A 271 13.53 4.98 -11.17
CA MET A 271 13.06 4.79 -12.55
C MET A 271 13.79 3.64 -13.26
N GLN A 272 15.10 3.48 -13.06
CA GLN A 272 15.85 2.39 -13.68
C GLN A 272 15.40 1.03 -13.15
N ILE A 273 15.16 0.91 -11.84
CA ILE A 273 14.60 -0.31 -11.25
C ILE A 273 13.27 -0.66 -11.94
N TRP A 274 12.35 0.30 -12.05
CA TRP A 274 11.06 0.07 -12.70
C TRP A 274 11.17 -0.26 -14.19
N ILE A 275 12.14 0.32 -14.90
CA ILE A 275 12.43 -0.02 -16.30
C ILE A 275 12.91 -1.47 -16.42
N ASP A 276 13.81 -1.91 -15.54
CA ASP A 276 14.36 -3.26 -15.57
C ASP A 276 13.28 -4.31 -15.25
N GLU A 277 12.44 -4.04 -14.26
CA GLU A 277 11.27 -4.87 -13.91
C GLU A 277 10.27 -4.96 -15.07
N PHE A 278 9.96 -3.83 -15.71
CA PHE A 278 9.09 -3.81 -16.89
C PHE A 278 9.69 -4.58 -18.07
N ASP A 279 10.99 -4.42 -18.34
CA ASP A 279 11.64 -5.13 -19.45
C ASP A 279 11.59 -6.65 -19.24
N LYS A 280 11.69 -7.13 -17.99
CA LYS A 280 11.49 -8.54 -17.66
C LYS A 280 10.04 -8.99 -17.80
N ALA A 281 9.08 -8.25 -17.28
CA ALA A 281 7.66 -8.54 -17.50
C ALA A 281 7.30 -8.59 -19.00
N TRP A 282 7.90 -7.70 -19.81
CA TRP A 282 7.74 -7.70 -21.26
C TRP A 282 8.38 -8.93 -21.93
N GLU A 283 9.56 -9.37 -21.51
CA GLU A 283 10.21 -10.59 -21.99
C GLU A 283 9.39 -11.84 -21.64
N GLU A 284 8.79 -11.88 -20.46
CA GLU A 284 8.05 -13.04 -19.98
C GLU A 284 6.58 -13.06 -20.41
N GLY A 285 6.03 -11.90 -20.78
CA GLY A 285 4.64 -11.75 -21.20
C GLY A 285 3.65 -11.83 -20.05
N THR A 286 3.99 -11.22 -18.92
CA THR A 286 3.21 -11.21 -17.67
C THR A 286 2.52 -9.86 -17.46
N THR A 287 2.31 -9.47 -16.20
CA THR A 287 1.87 -8.14 -15.80
C THR A 287 3.04 -7.32 -15.26
N PHE A 288 3.02 -6.02 -15.51
CA PHE A 288 3.80 -5.03 -14.77
C PHE A 288 2.84 -4.22 -13.89
N THR A 289 2.77 -4.57 -12.60
CA THR A 289 1.85 -3.99 -11.61
C THR A 289 2.61 -3.01 -10.72
N LEU A 290 2.48 -1.72 -11.00
CA LEU A 290 3.20 -0.66 -10.26
C LEU A 290 2.28 0.02 -9.26
N THR A 291 2.70 0.07 -8.00
CA THR A 291 2.02 0.80 -6.91
C THR A 291 2.76 2.09 -6.61
N MET A 292 2.02 3.19 -6.59
CA MET A 292 2.55 4.51 -6.27
C MET A 292 1.62 5.22 -5.30
N HIS A 293 2.10 6.27 -4.68
CA HIS A 293 1.27 7.11 -3.83
C HIS A 293 1.34 8.56 -4.32
N PRO A 294 0.21 9.27 -4.49
CA PRO A 294 0.25 10.66 -4.95
C PRO A 294 1.14 11.53 -4.06
N HIS A 295 1.00 11.40 -2.74
CA HIS A 295 1.81 12.15 -1.78
C HIS A 295 3.30 11.76 -1.75
N ILE A 296 3.73 10.72 -2.50
CA ILE A 296 5.13 10.33 -2.69
C ILE A 296 5.58 10.64 -4.11
N SER A 297 5.12 9.90 -5.12
CA SER A 297 5.54 10.04 -6.52
C SER A 297 5.10 11.34 -7.16
N GLY A 298 4.03 11.96 -6.67
CA GLY A 298 3.51 13.20 -7.25
C GLY A 298 4.43 14.40 -7.04
N HIS A 299 5.44 14.35 -6.18
CA HIS A 299 6.39 15.46 -6.00
C HIS A 299 7.16 15.78 -7.29
N ARG A 300 7.47 17.07 -7.51
CA ARG A 300 8.12 17.55 -8.75
C ARG A 300 9.42 16.81 -9.11
N SER A 301 10.22 16.45 -8.11
CA SER A 301 11.46 15.71 -8.34
C SER A 301 11.22 14.24 -8.65
N ARG A 302 10.15 13.64 -8.12
CA ARG A 302 9.89 12.19 -8.20
C ARG A 302 9.05 11.81 -9.42
N ILE A 303 8.12 12.68 -9.84
CA ILE A 303 7.25 12.42 -11.00
C ILE A 303 8.05 12.19 -12.30
N VAL A 304 9.28 12.71 -12.39
CA VAL A 304 10.19 12.47 -13.51
C VAL A 304 10.48 10.98 -13.74
N ALA A 305 10.38 10.16 -12.68
CA ALA A 305 10.55 8.71 -12.77
C ALA A 305 9.38 8.08 -13.54
N LEU A 306 8.15 8.50 -13.22
CA LEU A 306 6.95 8.04 -13.93
C LEU A 306 6.93 8.53 -15.39
N GLU A 307 7.31 9.78 -15.63
CA GLU A 307 7.42 10.33 -17.00
C GLU A 307 8.39 9.51 -17.85
N GLY A 308 9.61 9.27 -17.37
CA GLY A 308 10.61 8.50 -18.11
C GLY A 308 10.26 7.02 -18.26
N LEU A 309 9.60 6.42 -17.27
CA LEU A 309 9.07 5.06 -17.37
C LEU A 309 8.01 4.96 -18.47
N ILE A 310 7.04 5.89 -18.50
CA ILE A 310 6.00 5.93 -19.54
C ILE A 310 6.63 6.04 -20.94
N ASP A 311 7.64 6.92 -21.10
CA ASP A 311 8.35 7.08 -22.37
C ASP A 311 9.05 5.78 -22.79
N HIS A 312 9.72 5.09 -21.87
CA HIS A 312 10.37 3.81 -22.12
C HIS A 312 9.37 2.72 -22.54
N ILE A 313 8.30 2.53 -21.76
CA ILE A 313 7.27 1.52 -22.03
C ILE A 313 6.65 1.75 -23.42
N ARG A 314 6.36 3.00 -23.78
CA ARG A 314 5.79 3.36 -25.09
C ARG A 314 6.71 3.06 -26.27
N SER A 315 8.01 2.94 -26.03
CA SER A 315 8.97 2.55 -27.07
C SER A 315 8.91 1.06 -27.41
N LYS A 316 8.31 0.22 -26.55
CA LYS A 316 8.18 -1.22 -26.76
C LYS A 316 6.86 -1.55 -27.48
N PRO A 317 6.87 -2.48 -28.45
CA PRO A 317 5.65 -2.96 -29.09
C PRO A 317 4.90 -3.96 -28.20
N GLY A 318 3.60 -4.15 -28.47
CA GLY A 318 2.81 -5.20 -27.84
C GLY A 318 2.53 -4.96 -26.35
N VAL A 319 2.43 -3.71 -25.93
CA VAL A 319 2.02 -3.31 -24.58
C VAL A 319 0.53 -3.00 -24.58
N TRP A 320 -0.22 -3.57 -23.63
CA TRP A 320 -1.56 -3.15 -23.30
C TRP A 320 -1.56 -2.38 -21.98
N TRP A 321 -2.29 -1.27 -21.92
CA TRP A 321 -2.49 -0.47 -20.72
C TRP A 321 -3.93 -0.64 -20.27
N GLY A 322 -4.13 -0.95 -18.99
CA GLY A 322 -5.45 -1.19 -18.44
C GLY A 322 -5.53 -0.87 -16.96
N THR A 323 -6.76 -0.79 -16.47
CA THR A 323 -7.08 -0.83 -15.05
C THR A 323 -6.92 -2.25 -14.52
N HIS A 324 -6.79 -2.37 -13.20
CA HIS A 324 -6.77 -3.66 -12.50
C HIS A 324 -8.04 -4.46 -12.78
N ARG A 325 -9.22 -3.84 -12.71
CA ARG A 325 -10.49 -4.50 -13.10
C ARG A 325 -10.46 -5.05 -14.51
N GLU A 326 -10.07 -4.26 -15.51
CA GLU A 326 -10.03 -4.75 -16.91
C GLU A 326 -9.07 -5.94 -17.06
N ALA A 327 -7.93 -5.93 -16.36
CA ALA A 327 -6.96 -7.02 -16.42
C ALA A 327 -7.52 -8.30 -15.81
N VAL A 328 -8.19 -8.19 -14.66
CA VAL A 328 -8.83 -9.33 -13.99
C VAL A 328 -9.97 -9.87 -14.82
N GLU A 329 -10.87 -9.02 -15.31
CA GLU A 329 -11.99 -9.44 -16.14
C GLU A 329 -11.50 -10.19 -17.38
N TRP A 330 -10.44 -9.69 -18.02
CA TRP A 330 -9.80 -10.37 -19.14
C TRP A 330 -9.21 -11.72 -18.75
N SER A 331 -8.42 -11.79 -17.67
CA SER A 331 -7.84 -13.03 -17.16
C SER A 331 -8.91 -14.07 -16.84
N MET A 332 -10.01 -13.65 -16.19
CA MET A 332 -11.13 -14.53 -15.88
C MET A 332 -11.83 -15.04 -17.13
N GLU A 333 -12.10 -14.16 -18.11
CA GLU A 333 -12.69 -14.54 -19.39
C GLU A 333 -11.83 -15.57 -20.12
N GLN A 334 -10.51 -15.32 -20.23
CA GLN A 334 -9.59 -16.23 -20.90
C GLN A 334 -9.45 -17.58 -20.19
N ALA A 335 -9.60 -17.61 -18.86
CA ALA A 335 -9.56 -18.82 -18.05
C ALA A 335 -10.91 -19.56 -17.96
N GLY A 336 -11.99 -19.02 -18.53
CA GLY A 336 -13.34 -19.54 -18.34
C GLY A 336 -13.79 -19.53 -16.87
N MET A 337 -13.26 -18.59 -16.09
CA MET A 337 -13.54 -18.43 -14.67
C MET A 337 -14.79 -17.58 -14.46
N ALA A 338 -15.79 -18.12 -13.77
CA ALA A 338 -16.95 -17.34 -13.35
C ALA A 338 -16.63 -16.56 -12.06
N PRO A 339 -17.12 -15.32 -11.91
CA PRO A 339 -17.06 -14.61 -10.63
C PRO A 339 -17.79 -15.37 -9.53
N VAL A 340 -17.32 -15.23 -8.30
CA VAL A 340 -18.08 -15.67 -7.12
C VAL A 340 -19.40 -14.92 -7.12
N GLY A 341 -20.52 -15.65 -7.16
CA GLY A 341 -21.83 -15.05 -6.98
C GLY A 341 -21.88 -14.36 -5.62
N VAL A 342 -22.35 -13.11 -5.58
CA VAL A 342 -22.67 -12.44 -4.31
C VAL A 342 -23.70 -13.32 -3.61
N ALA A 343 -23.32 -13.96 -2.49
CA ALA A 343 -24.30 -14.63 -1.65
C ALA A 343 -25.35 -13.57 -1.28
N ALA A 344 -26.62 -13.83 -1.60
CA ALA A 344 -27.69 -12.92 -1.22
C ALA A 344 -27.58 -12.63 0.29
N PRO A 345 -27.72 -11.37 0.74
CA PRO A 345 -27.64 -11.07 2.16
C PRO A 345 -28.63 -11.97 2.91
N ALA A 346 -28.17 -12.57 4.01
CA ALA A 346 -29.04 -13.34 4.88
C ALA A 346 -30.23 -12.47 5.31
N PRO A 347 -31.45 -13.03 5.34
CA PRO A 347 -32.70 -12.27 5.51
C PRO A 347 -32.80 -11.52 6.84
#